data_AF-H0ES94-F1
#
_entry.id   AF-H0ES94-F1
#
_cell.length_a   1.000
_cell.length_b   1.000
_cell.length_c   1.000
_cell.angle_alpha   90.00
_cell.angle_beta   90.00
_cell.angle_gamma   90.00
#
_symmetry.space_group_name_H-M   'P 1'
#
loop_
_entity.id
_entity.type
_entity.pdbx_description
1 polymer ?
#
loop_
_entity_poly.entity_id
_entity_poly.type
_entity_poly.pdbx_seq_one_letter_code
_entity_poly.pdbx_strand_id
1 'polypeptide(L)'
;MIVVGVTKAVSELFGKGGIADRMIWFNGFPFLDNKEEHTFGVPVSQVMTSDVMALPATGLTMKNVEQLLKEDRYQGFPIIENASSKVLVGYIGRTELRYAIDRLKKDRSINPTAKCLFAPPASLNPQTPTSPYPPTTFEGMASGTVDFSRFIDATPVTVHPRLPLETVMELFRKIGPRVILIEYHGKLTGLVTVKDCLKYQFKVEASENPRDDGHLVESQERLWGVFKKSALWKVASSPGIGLF
;
A
#
# COMPACT_ATOMS: atom_id res chain seq x y z
N MET A 1 -18.74 22.44 24.04
CA MET A 1 -17.92 21.21 24.16
C MET A 1 -18.63 20.10 24.93
N ILE A 2 -19.32 20.40 26.05
CA ILE A 2 -20.03 19.39 26.87
C ILE A 2 -21.08 18.60 26.06
N VAL A 3 -21.94 19.27 25.27
CA VAL A 3 -22.97 18.61 24.45
C VAL A 3 -22.36 17.60 23.48
N VAL A 4 -21.30 17.97 22.74
CA VAL A 4 -20.62 17.08 21.78
C VAL A 4 -20.02 15.86 22.48
N GLY A 5 -19.45 16.04 23.67
CA GLY A 5 -18.91 14.95 24.48
C GLY A 5 -19.99 13.95 24.92
N VAL A 6 -21.11 14.45 25.44
CA VAL A 6 -22.24 13.61 25.87
C VAL A 6 -22.87 12.89 24.67
N THR A 7 -23.08 13.57 23.54
CA THR A 7 -23.61 12.93 22.33
C THR A 7 -22.68 11.84 21.80
N LYS A 8 -21.36 12.05 21.80
CA LYS A 8 -20.39 11.02 21.41
C LYS A 8 -20.45 9.81 22.35
N ALA A 9 -20.44 10.04 23.66
CA ALA A 9 -20.51 8.96 24.65
C ALA A 9 -21.80 8.13 24.53
N VAL A 10 -22.94 8.78 24.34
CA VAL A 10 -24.22 8.08 24.09
C VAL A 10 -24.18 7.34 22.76
N SER A 11 -23.62 7.96 21.69
CA SER A 11 -23.53 7.33 20.37
C SER A 11 -22.66 6.07 20.38
N GLU A 12 -21.53 6.08 21.10
CA GLU A 12 -20.62 4.93 21.21
C GLU A 12 -21.26 3.74 21.97
N LEU A 13 -22.29 3.97 22.78
CA LEU A 13 -23.06 2.90 23.44
C LEU A 13 -24.05 2.19 22.49
N PHE A 14 -24.57 2.87 21.47
CA PHE A 14 -25.57 2.31 20.54
C PHE A 14 -24.96 1.71 19.26
N GLY A 15 -23.70 2.02 18.95
CA GLY A 15 -23.05 1.50 17.76
C GLY A 15 -21.57 1.88 17.67
N LYS A 16 -20.84 1.17 16.80
CA LYS A 16 -19.41 1.43 16.54
C LYS A 16 -19.25 2.43 15.40
N GLY A 17 -18.53 3.52 15.65
CA GLY A 17 -18.08 4.48 14.63
C GLY A 17 -19.10 5.56 14.23
N GLY A 18 -18.64 6.52 13.44
CA GLY A 18 -19.48 7.57 12.85
C GLY A 18 -20.12 7.15 11.52
N ILE A 19 -20.97 8.01 10.96
CA ILE A 19 -21.60 7.76 9.65
C ILE A 19 -20.59 7.54 8.51
N ALA A 20 -19.46 8.26 8.55
CA ALA A 20 -18.37 8.11 7.58
C ALA A 20 -17.72 6.72 7.68
N ASP A 21 -17.44 6.26 8.90
CA ASP A 21 -16.86 4.93 9.15
C ASP A 21 -17.80 3.85 8.60
N ARG A 22 -19.11 3.99 8.82
CA ARG A 22 -20.09 3.04 8.28
C ARG A 22 -20.18 3.06 6.76
N MET A 23 -20.04 4.24 6.13
CA MET A 23 -20.05 4.36 4.68
C MET A 23 -18.81 3.75 4.02
N ILE A 24 -17.65 3.86 4.66
CA ILE A 24 -16.40 3.22 4.21
C ILE A 24 -16.60 1.70 4.11
N TRP A 25 -17.14 1.10 5.17
CA TRP A 25 -17.48 -0.32 5.20
C TRP A 25 -18.55 -0.70 4.18
N PHE A 26 -19.63 0.07 4.08
CA PHE A 26 -20.72 -0.19 3.14
C PHE A 26 -20.25 -0.18 1.67
N ASN A 27 -19.37 0.74 1.30
CA ASN A 27 -18.78 0.80 -0.04
C ASN A 27 -17.64 -0.21 -0.25
N GLY A 28 -17.19 -0.92 0.79
CA GLY A 28 -16.08 -1.86 0.72
C GLY A 28 -14.72 -1.20 0.43
N PHE A 29 -14.51 0.03 0.89
CA PHE A 29 -13.23 0.70 0.69
C PHE A 29 -12.15 0.07 1.60
N PRO A 30 -10.95 -0.21 1.07
CA PRO A 30 -9.83 -0.68 1.87
C PRO A 30 -9.33 0.46 2.77
N PHE A 31 -9.77 0.46 4.02
CA PHE A 31 -9.43 1.49 5.01
C PHE A 31 -8.74 0.86 6.21
N LEU A 32 -7.55 1.38 6.54
CA LEU A 32 -6.79 0.99 7.71
C LEU A 32 -7.20 1.92 8.87
N ASP A 33 -7.97 1.40 9.83
CA ASP A 33 -8.38 2.21 10.97
C ASP A 33 -7.20 2.50 11.90
N ASN A 34 -7.05 3.78 12.26
CA ASN A 34 -6.05 4.25 13.21
C ASN A 34 -6.47 4.03 14.67
N LYS A 35 -7.76 3.76 14.92
CA LYS A 35 -8.34 3.68 16.27
C LYS A 35 -8.34 2.27 16.86
N GLU A 36 -8.24 1.24 16.02
CA GLU A 36 -8.31 -0.15 16.45
C GLU A 36 -6.92 -0.81 16.37
N GLU A 37 -6.34 -1.09 17.55
CA GLU A 37 -5.13 -1.91 17.67
C GLU A 37 -5.53 -3.39 17.66
N HIS A 38 -5.47 -3.99 16.49
CA HIS A 38 -5.64 -5.42 16.32
C HIS A 38 -4.33 -6.14 16.67
N THR A 39 -4.39 -7.08 17.61
CA THR A 39 -3.27 -7.99 17.87
C THR A 39 -3.47 -9.24 17.03
N PHE A 40 -2.78 -9.33 15.90
CA PHE A 40 -2.91 -10.50 15.01
C PHE A 40 -2.00 -11.66 15.47
N GLY A 41 -0.87 -11.35 16.10
CA GLY A 41 0.06 -12.37 16.62
C GLY A 41 0.70 -13.23 15.52
N VAL A 42 0.60 -12.82 14.26
CA VAL A 42 1.19 -13.53 13.11
C VAL A 42 2.36 -12.76 12.52
N PRO A 43 3.39 -13.46 12.01
CA PRO A 43 4.49 -12.82 11.31
C PRO A 43 4.04 -12.33 9.92
N VAL A 44 4.62 -11.21 9.48
CA VAL A 44 4.36 -10.63 8.15
C VAL A 44 4.65 -11.60 7.00
N SER A 45 5.53 -12.60 7.21
CA SER A 45 5.81 -13.65 6.23
C SER A 45 4.59 -14.45 5.77
N GLN A 46 3.51 -14.49 6.56
CA GLN A 46 2.26 -15.17 6.17
C GLN A 46 1.32 -14.30 5.34
N VAL A 47 1.52 -12.98 5.38
CA VAL A 47 0.64 -11.98 4.73
C VAL A 47 1.27 -11.44 3.45
N MET A 48 2.61 -11.42 3.40
CA MET A 48 3.36 -10.84 2.30
C MET A 48 3.10 -11.50 0.95
N THR A 49 3.32 -10.72 -0.12
CA THR A 49 3.46 -11.25 -1.46
C THR A 49 4.89 -11.75 -1.64
N SER A 50 5.05 -13.07 -1.74
CA SER A 50 6.36 -13.73 -1.94
C SER A 50 6.83 -13.74 -3.40
N ASP A 51 5.89 -13.80 -4.35
CA ASP A 51 6.19 -13.76 -5.78
C ASP A 51 6.24 -12.30 -6.26
N VAL A 52 7.43 -11.71 -6.14
CA VAL A 52 7.67 -10.30 -6.47
C VAL A 52 8.50 -10.21 -7.73
N MET A 53 8.01 -9.44 -8.70
CA MET A 53 8.80 -9.13 -9.88
C MET A 53 9.83 -8.04 -9.55
N ALA A 54 11.08 -8.48 -9.40
CA ALA A 54 12.23 -7.63 -9.12
C ALA A 54 13.04 -7.35 -10.38
N LEU A 55 13.68 -6.18 -10.44
CA LEU A 55 14.56 -5.79 -11.54
C LEU A 55 16.03 -5.99 -11.13
N PRO A 56 16.85 -6.67 -11.94
CA PRO A 56 18.27 -6.76 -11.68
C PRO A 56 18.94 -5.39 -11.87
N ALA A 57 19.96 -5.11 -11.07
CA ALA A 57 20.69 -3.84 -11.06
C ALA A 57 21.36 -3.58 -12.41
N THR A 58 21.74 -4.64 -13.13
CA THR A 58 22.37 -4.57 -14.44
C THR A 58 21.82 -5.65 -15.37
N GLY A 59 22.04 -5.48 -16.68
CA GLY A 59 21.76 -6.52 -17.69
C GLY A 59 20.35 -6.50 -18.28
N LEU A 60 19.43 -5.69 -17.74
CA LEU A 60 18.10 -5.50 -18.32
C LEU A 60 18.18 -4.58 -19.54
N THR A 61 17.48 -4.90 -20.64
CA THR A 61 17.46 -4.05 -21.85
C THR A 61 16.32 -3.04 -21.80
N MET A 62 16.49 -1.91 -22.49
CA MET A 62 15.45 -0.87 -22.59
C MET A 62 14.12 -1.44 -23.11
N LYS A 63 14.16 -2.30 -24.13
CA LYS A 63 12.97 -2.98 -24.66
C LYS A 63 12.21 -3.75 -23.57
N ASN A 64 12.92 -4.46 -22.69
CA ASN A 64 12.30 -5.24 -21.62
C ASN A 64 11.65 -4.32 -20.58
N VAL A 65 12.31 -3.21 -20.22
CA VAL A 65 11.76 -2.21 -19.30
C VAL A 65 10.49 -1.58 -19.86
N GLU A 66 10.48 -1.22 -21.15
CA GLU A 66 9.30 -0.66 -21.81
C GLU A 66 8.14 -1.66 -21.88
N GLN A 67 8.45 -2.94 -22.14
CA GLN A 67 7.46 -4.01 -22.13
C GLN A 67 6.82 -4.14 -20.74
N LEU A 68 7.64 -4.08 -19.69
CA LEU A 68 7.18 -4.12 -18.31
C LEU A 68 6.20 -3.01 -17.96
N LEU A 69 6.48 -1.81 -18.46
CA LEU A 69 5.59 -0.67 -18.29
C LEU A 69 4.29 -0.81 -19.09
N LYS A 70 4.25 -1.59 -20.18
CA LYS A 70 3.00 -1.83 -20.93
C LYS A 70 2.05 -2.79 -20.23
N GLU A 71 2.55 -3.72 -19.42
CA GLU A 71 1.74 -4.78 -18.81
C GLU A 71 0.79 -4.28 -17.70
N ASP A 72 0.90 -3.03 -17.24
CA ASP A 72 0.07 -2.34 -16.22
C ASP A 72 -0.26 -3.09 -14.91
N ARG A 73 0.46 -4.17 -14.60
CA ARG A 73 0.22 -5.00 -13.41
C ARG A 73 0.82 -4.45 -12.12
N TYR A 74 1.92 -3.71 -12.21
CA TYR A 74 2.76 -3.37 -11.06
C TYR A 74 3.00 -1.87 -10.96
N GLN A 75 2.86 -1.33 -9.74
CA GLN A 75 3.04 0.09 -9.43
C GLN A 75 4.48 0.46 -9.06
N GLY A 76 5.35 -0.52 -8.91
CA GLY A 76 6.78 -0.33 -8.68
C GLY A 76 7.49 -1.67 -8.55
N PHE A 77 8.81 -1.61 -8.50
CA PHE A 77 9.69 -2.76 -8.62
C PHE A 77 10.86 -2.63 -7.63
N PRO A 78 11.11 -3.66 -6.80
CA PRO A 78 12.35 -3.72 -6.05
C PRO A 78 13.52 -3.98 -7.00
N ILE A 79 14.64 -3.33 -6.72
CA ILE A 79 15.90 -3.50 -7.43
C ILE A 79 16.74 -4.50 -6.65
N ILE A 80 17.14 -5.58 -7.31
CA ILE A 80 18.04 -6.59 -6.74
C ILE A 80 19.37 -6.55 -7.48
N GLU A 81 20.46 -6.92 -6.83
CA GLU A 81 21.77 -6.95 -7.46
C GLU A 81 21.79 -7.93 -8.65
N ASN A 82 21.42 -9.19 -8.39
CA ASN A 82 21.33 -10.26 -9.39
C ASN A 82 20.16 -11.21 -9.06
N ALA A 83 19.64 -11.90 -10.07
CA ALA A 83 18.55 -12.89 -9.90
C ALA A 83 18.93 -14.05 -8.98
N SER A 84 20.22 -14.41 -8.91
CA SER A 84 20.73 -15.49 -8.06
C SER A 84 20.99 -15.04 -6.62
N SER A 85 21.59 -13.86 -6.41
CA SER A 85 21.90 -13.36 -5.06
C SER A 85 20.66 -12.82 -4.35
N LYS A 86 19.73 -12.21 -5.12
CA LYS A 86 18.51 -11.52 -4.65
C LYS A 86 18.81 -10.46 -3.59
N VAL A 87 20.04 -9.93 -3.55
CA VAL A 87 20.41 -8.88 -2.61
C VAL A 87 19.64 -7.62 -2.96
N LEU A 88 18.92 -7.05 -1.98
CA LEU A 88 18.11 -5.86 -2.18
C LEU A 88 19.02 -4.63 -2.28
N VAL A 89 18.85 -3.85 -3.35
CA VAL A 89 19.62 -2.63 -3.62
C VAL A 89 18.75 -1.38 -3.45
N GLY A 90 17.47 -1.46 -3.80
CA GLY A 90 16.58 -0.31 -3.70
C GLY A 90 15.18 -0.59 -4.24
N TYR A 91 14.44 0.47 -4.50
CA TYR A 91 13.09 0.43 -5.05
C TYR A 91 12.88 1.51 -6.10
N ILE A 92 12.14 1.21 -7.16
CA ILE A 92 11.70 2.20 -8.14
C ILE A 92 10.20 2.10 -8.38
N GLY A 93 9.50 3.23 -8.26
CA GLY A 93 8.10 3.29 -8.63
C GLY A 93 7.90 3.35 -10.14
N ARG A 94 6.72 2.94 -10.60
CA ARG A 94 6.34 2.94 -12.03
C ARG A 94 6.36 4.35 -12.61
N THR A 95 5.93 5.34 -11.83
CA THR A 95 5.87 6.75 -12.26
C THR A 95 7.28 7.31 -12.46
N GLU A 96 8.18 7.01 -11.53
CA GLU A 96 9.58 7.42 -11.54
C GLU A 96 10.32 6.77 -12.72
N LEU A 97 10.09 5.46 -12.93
CA LEU A 97 10.65 4.72 -14.06
C LEU A 97 10.15 5.27 -15.40
N ARG A 98 8.84 5.53 -15.53
CA ARG A 98 8.25 6.13 -16.73
C ARG A 98 8.82 7.52 -16.99
N TYR A 99 8.88 8.36 -15.95
CA TYR A 99 9.44 9.70 -16.03
C TYR A 99 10.90 9.67 -16.48
N ALA A 100 11.70 8.74 -15.94
CA ALA A 100 13.09 8.57 -16.32
C ALA A 100 13.24 8.22 -17.81
N ILE A 101 12.45 7.28 -18.32
CA ILE A 101 12.46 6.88 -19.74
C ILE A 101 12.04 8.04 -20.63
N ASP A 102 10.96 8.74 -20.29
CA ASP A 102 10.45 9.87 -21.08
C ASP A 102 11.48 11.02 -21.12
N ARG A 103 12.18 11.28 -20.00
CA ARG A 103 13.26 12.27 -19.94
C ARG A 103 14.44 11.86 -20.83
N LEU A 104 14.85 10.61 -20.77
CA LEU A 104 15.98 10.11 -21.57
C LEU A 104 15.68 10.12 -23.07
N LYS A 105 14.43 9.81 -23.47
CA LYS A 105 13.99 9.88 -24.87
C LYS A 105 13.98 11.29 -25.44
N LYS A 106 13.78 12.31 -24.60
CA LYS A 106 13.88 13.72 -25.01
C LYS A 106 15.31 14.17 -25.20
N ASP A 107 16.23 13.65 -24.39
CA ASP A 107 17.64 14.06 -24.37
C ASP A 107 18.45 13.37 -25.49
N ARG A 108 18.15 12.11 -25.80
CA ARG A 108 18.84 11.33 -26.83
C ARG A 108 17.98 10.24 -27.46
N SER A 109 18.30 9.86 -28.68
CA SER A 109 17.77 8.63 -29.29
C SER A 109 18.37 7.41 -28.61
N ILE A 110 17.53 6.57 -28.01
CA ILE A 110 17.96 5.38 -27.26
C ILE A 110 17.75 4.14 -28.12
N ASN A 111 18.80 3.32 -28.25
CA ASN A 111 18.67 2.03 -28.90
C ASN A 111 17.84 1.06 -28.01
N PRO A 112 16.84 0.34 -28.55
CA PRO A 112 16.07 -0.65 -27.78
C PRO A 112 16.90 -1.75 -27.11
N THR A 113 18.09 -2.06 -27.63
CA THR A 113 19.02 -3.05 -27.06
C THR A 113 19.94 -2.47 -25.99
N ALA A 114 19.81 -1.17 -25.69
CA ALA A 114 20.62 -0.53 -24.68
C ALA A 114 20.41 -1.16 -23.29
N LYS A 115 21.49 -1.40 -22.57
CA LYS A 115 21.46 -1.97 -21.22
C LYS A 115 21.13 -0.89 -20.20
N CYS A 116 20.25 -1.21 -19.28
CA CYS A 116 19.79 -0.35 -18.19
C CYS A 116 20.63 -0.64 -16.95
N LEU A 117 21.06 0.41 -16.26
CA LEU A 117 21.77 0.37 -14.99
C LEU A 117 20.87 0.98 -13.92
N PHE A 118 20.58 0.20 -12.88
CA PHE A 118 19.74 0.58 -11.74
C PHE A 118 20.54 0.67 -10.43
N ALA A 119 21.86 0.56 -10.51
CA ALA A 119 22.73 0.87 -9.39
C ALA A 119 23.97 1.57 -9.95
N PRO A 120 24.59 2.48 -9.18
CA PRO A 120 25.91 2.96 -9.56
C PRO A 120 26.83 1.74 -9.65
N PRO A 121 27.69 1.62 -10.67
CA PRO A 121 28.70 0.58 -10.69
C PRO A 121 29.49 0.71 -9.39
N ALA A 122 29.54 -0.37 -8.60
CA ALA A 122 30.28 -0.43 -7.34
C ALA A 122 31.75 -0.09 -7.63
N SER A 123 32.08 1.19 -7.51
CA SER A 123 33.44 1.68 -7.63
C SER A 123 34.06 1.35 -6.28
N LEU A 124 34.71 0.20 -6.20
CA LEU A 124 35.75 -0.05 -5.22
C LEU A 124 36.78 1.08 -5.37
N ASN A 125 36.62 2.15 -4.57
CA ASN A 125 37.65 3.06 -4.07
C ASN A 125 37.02 4.28 -3.37
N PRO A 126 36.90 4.29 -2.04
CA PRO A 126 36.72 5.53 -1.29
C PRO A 126 38.09 6.23 -1.15
N GLN A 127 38.47 7.04 -2.12
CA GLN A 127 39.48 8.09 -1.94
C GLN A 127 38.83 9.44 -2.21
N THR A 128 38.53 10.14 -1.11
CA THR A 128 38.17 11.56 -1.00
C THR A 128 39.30 12.49 -1.55
N PRO A 129 39.14 13.83 -1.54
CA PRO A 129 38.07 14.69 -2.06
C PRO A 129 38.67 15.89 -2.85
N THR A 130 38.10 16.37 -3.97
CA THR A 130 38.16 17.80 -4.43
C THR A 130 37.75 17.94 -5.90
N SER A 131 36.74 18.80 -6.13
CA SER A 131 36.64 19.84 -7.20
C SER A 131 35.20 19.96 -7.75
N PRO A 132 34.66 21.19 -7.92
CA PRO A 132 33.29 21.43 -8.37
C PRO A 132 33.13 21.39 -9.91
N TYR A 133 33.96 20.62 -10.61
CA TYR A 133 33.86 20.45 -12.06
C TYR A 133 33.21 19.11 -12.38
N PRO A 134 32.24 19.05 -13.32
CA PRO A 134 31.69 17.77 -13.76
C PRO A 134 32.83 16.99 -14.42
N PRO A 135 33.20 15.78 -13.94
CA PRO A 135 34.08 14.92 -14.70
C PRO A 135 33.30 14.45 -15.94
N THR A 136 33.56 15.09 -17.07
CA THR A 136 33.28 14.52 -18.38
C THR A 136 34.25 13.36 -18.58
N THR A 137 33.97 12.21 -17.96
CA THR A 137 34.62 10.95 -18.31
C THR A 137 34.09 10.56 -19.68
N PHE A 138 34.83 10.99 -20.69
CA PHE A 138 34.67 10.64 -22.08
C PHE A 138 35.19 9.20 -22.29
N GLU A 139 34.60 8.23 -21.60
CA GLU A 139 34.81 6.80 -21.89
C GLU A 139 33.80 6.35 -22.94
N GLY A 140 34.29 6.24 -24.17
CA GLY A 140 33.84 5.24 -25.13
C GLY A 140 32.49 5.50 -25.82
N MET A 141 32.55 6.21 -26.95
CA MET A 141 31.61 6.00 -28.04
C MET A 141 31.64 4.53 -28.51
N ALA A 142 30.84 3.67 -27.89
CA ALA A 142 30.23 2.46 -28.46
C ALA A 142 29.43 1.72 -27.38
N SER A 143 28.15 1.45 -27.65
CA SER A 143 27.25 0.52 -26.95
C SER A 143 26.45 1.05 -25.74
N GLY A 144 25.46 1.89 -26.05
CA GLY A 144 24.09 1.80 -25.50
C GLY A 144 23.91 1.37 -24.04
N THR A 145 24.34 2.18 -23.08
CA THR A 145 23.95 2.01 -21.67
C THR A 145 23.15 3.22 -21.18
N VAL A 146 22.17 2.95 -20.31
CA VAL A 146 21.22 3.93 -19.78
C VAL A 146 21.20 3.84 -18.27
N ASP A 147 21.55 4.94 -17.60
CA ASP A 147 21.60 4.99 -16.15
C ASP A 147 20.28 5.51 -15.56
N PHE A 148 19.67 4.67 -14.70
CA PHE A 148 18.48 4.95 -13.91
C PHE A 148 18.78 5.16 -12.43
N SER A 149 20.04 5.04 -11.99
CA SER A 149 20.42 5.05 -10.57
C SER A 149 19.90 6.26 -9.79
N ARG A 150 19.77 7.41 -10.44
CA ARG A 150 19.28 8.66 -9.83
C ARG A 150 17.77 8.71 -9.53
N PHE A 151 17.01 7.80 -10.12
CA PHE A 151 15.55 7.74 -9.99
C PHE A 151 15.09 6.65 -9.02
N ILE A 152 16.06 5.99 -8.37
CA ILE A 152 15.84 4.85 -7.49
C ILE A 152 15.93 5.34 -6.05
N ASP A 153 15.01 4.87 -5.24
CA ASP A 153 15.09 4.99 -3.81
C ASP A 153 16.06 3.92 -3.27
N ALA A 154 17.21 4.37 -2.79
CA ALA A 154 18.25 3.52 -2.22
C ALA A 154 17.93 3.11 -0.76
N THR A 155 16.92 3.72 -0.14
CA THR A 155 16.56 3.49 1.27
C THR A 155 15.07 3.18 1.43
N PRO A 156 14.54 2.15 0.75
CA PRO A 156 13.16 1.74 0.96
C PRO A 156 12.97 1.23 2.39
N VAL A 157 11.76 1.38 2.94
CA VAL A 157 11.43 0.82 4.26
C VAL A 157 11.44 -0.70 4.16
N THR A 158 12.34 -1.35 4.91
CA THR A 158 12.47 -2.81 4.97
C THR A 158 12.08 -3.34 6.34
N VAL A 159 11.52 -4.56 6.37
CA VAL A 159 11.19 -5.26 7.61
C VAL A 159 11.62 -6.72 7.55
N HIS A 160 11.87 -7.31 8.72
CA HIS A 160 12.20 -8.72 8.85
C HIS A 160 10.94 -9.59 8.69
N PRO A 161 11.00 -10.77 8.02
CA PRO A 161 9.82 -11.63 7.80
C PRO A 161 9.13 -12.12 9.06
N ARG A 162 9.86 -12.19 10.19
CA ARG A 162 9.32 -12.59 11.50
C ARG A 162 8.69 -11.43 12.29
N LEU A 163 8.75 -10.21 11.77
CA LEU A 163 8.15 -9.06 12.44
C LEU A 163 6.62 -9.26 12.52
N PRO A 164 6.00 -9.00 13.68
CA PRO A 164 4.55 -9.13 13.80
C PRO A 164 3.80 -8.17 12.87
N LEU A 165 2.66 -8.61 12.35
CA LEU A 165 1.85 -7.84 11.39
C LEU A 165 1.40 -6.50 11.97
N GLU A 166 1.06 -6.43 13.25
CA GLU A 166 0.64 -5.22 13.95
C GLU A 166 1.70 -4.09 13.85
N THR A 167 2.99 -4.43 13.97
CA THR A 167 4.08 -3.47 13.83
C THR A 167 4.21 -2.97 12.39
N VAL A 168 4.00 -3.84 11.40
CA VAL A 168 3.99 -3.46 9.98
C VAL A 168 2.82 -2.54 9.66
N MET A 169 1.64 -2.80 10.23
CA MET A 169 0.48 -1.91 10.10
C MET A 169 0.72 -0.58 10.80
N GLU A 170 1.42 -0.55 11.92
CA GLU A 170 1.86 0.68 12.58
C GLU A 170 2.84 1.50 11.73
N LEU A 171 3.80 0.85 11.06
CA LEU A 171 4.70 1.49 10.09
C LEU A 171 3.91 2.15 8.95
N PHE A 172 2.90 1.46 8.41
CA PHE A 172 2.00 2.04 7.40
C PHE A 172 1.24 3.26 7.93
N ARG A 173 0.75 3.24 9.17
CA ARG A 173 0.00 4.35 9.78
C ARG A 173 0.87 5.55 10.11
N LYS A 174 2.07 5.31 10.66
CA LYS A 174 2.96 6.37 11.17
C LYS A 174 3.84 7.00 10.09
N ILE A 175 4.43 6.17 9.23
CA ILE A 175 5.37 6.65 8.20
C ILE A 175 4.63 6.89 6.87
N GLY A 176 3.52 6.18 6.62
CA GLY A 176 2.78 6.28 5.36
C GLY A 176 3.49 5.73 4.11
N PRO A 177 4.38 4.71 4.17
CA PRO A 177 4.97 4.15 2.96
C PRO A 177 3.90 3.48 2.09
N ARG A 178 4.07 3.55 0.77
CA ARG A 178 3.13 2.86 -0.16
C ARG A 178 3.36 1.35 -0.19
N VAL A 179 4.61 0.93 0.02
CA VAL A 179 5.08 -0.45 0.02
C VAL A 179 6.14 -0.58 1.10
N ILE A 180 6.17 -1.74 1.76
CA ILE A 180 7.28 -2.14 2.64
C ILE A 180 7.90 -3.39 2.02
N LEU A 181 9.22 -3.39 1.90
CA LEU A 181 9.97 -4.53 1.38
C LEU A 181 10.32 -5.48 2.52
N ILE A 182 10.32 -6.78 2.25
CA ILE A 182 10.64 -7.79 3.25
C ILE A 182 11.97 -8.40 2.88
N GLU A 183 12.88 -8.31 3.84
CA GLU A 183 14.27 -8.65 3.67
C GLU A 183 14.71 -9.65 4.75
N TYR A 184 15.44 -10.67 4.32
CA TYR A 184 16.08 -11.63 5.20
C TYR A 184 17.55 -11.78 4.80
N HIS A 185 18.45 -11.36 5.69
CA HIS A 185 19.91 -11.40 5.48
C HIS A 185 20.35 -10.68 4.19
N GLY A 186 19.89 -9.46 3.95
CA GLY A 186 20.22 -8.72 2.72
C GLY A 186 19.39 -9.11 1.50
N LYS A 187 18.62 -10.21 1.57
CA LYS A 187 17.91 -10.75 0.40
C LYS A 187 16.44 -10.39 0.41
N LEU A 188 15.93 -9.97 -0.74
CA LEU A 188 14.51 -9.75 -0.95
C LEU A 188 13.76 -11.08 -0.87
N THR A 189 12.84 -11.18 0.09
CA THR A 189 11.94 -12.34 0.25
C THR A 189 10.50 -12.05 -0.16
N GLY A 190 10.09 -10.78 -0.14
CA GLY A 190 8.74 -10.39 -0.52
C GLY A 190 8.51 -8.89 -0.39
N LEU A 191 7.26 -8.48 -0.62
CA LEU A 191 6.79 -7.14 -0.31
C LEU A 191 5.41 -7.21 0.33
N VAL A 192 5.04 -6.16 1.04
CA VAL A 192 3.72 -6.02 1.63
C VAL A 192 3.17 -4.63 1.30
N THR A 193 1.88 -4.59 1.01
CA THR A 193 1.10 -3.37 0.84
C THR A 193 0.03 -3.26 1.93
N VAL A 194 -0.53 -2.06 2.09
CA VAL A 194 -1.72 -1.86 2.96
C VAL A 194 -2.86 -2.80 2.55
N LYS A 195 -3.02 -3.05 1.24
CA LYS A 195 -4.06 -3.95 0.72
C LYS A 195 -3.88 -5.39 1.21
N ASP A 196 -2.64 -5.87 1.29
CA ASP A 196 -2.36 -7.24 1.76
C ASP A 196 -2.69 -7.38 3.25
N CYS A 197 -2.34 -6.37 4.05
CA CYS A 197 -2.68 -6.32 5.48
C CYS A 197 -4.20 -6.32 5.69
N LEU A 198 -4.93 -5.48 4.95
CA LEU A 198 -6.40 -5.41 5.03
C LEU A 198 -7.06 -6.71 4.58
N LYS A 199 -6.56 -7.33 3.50
CA LYS A 199 -7.05 -8.63 3.04
C LYS A 199 -6.91 -9.70 4.12
N TYR A 200 -5.80 -9.67 4.87
CA TYR A 200 -5.61 -10.57 5.99
C TYR A 200 -6.55 -10.27 7.15
N GLN A 201 -6.71 -8.99 7.51
CA GLN A 201 -7.65 -8.56 8.54
C GLN A 201 -9.07 -9.05 8.25
N PHE A 202 -9.60 -8.78 7.04
CA PHE A 202 -10.94 -9.27 6.66
C PHE A 202 -11.06 -10.79 6.68
N LYS A 203 -9.98 -11.51 6.35
CA LYS A 203 -9.97 -12.98 6.41
C LYS A 203 -10.07 -13.48 7.85
N VAL A 204 -9.35 -12.86 8.79
CA VAL A 204 -9.39 -13.21 10.22
C VAL A 204 -10.75 -12.87 10.80
N GLU A 205 -11.26 -11.66 10.57
CA GLU A 205 -12.58 -11.23 11.04
C GLU A 205 -13.71 -12.15 10.53
N ALA A 206 -13.67 -12.55 9.25
CA ALA A 206 -14.65 -13.46 8.69
C ALA A 206 -14.56 -14.89 9.29
N SER A 207 -13.38 -15.29 9.77
CA SER A 207 -13.17 -16.59 10.42
C SER A 207 -13.56 -16.59 11.90
N GLU A 208 -13.38 -15.48 12.60
CA GLU A 208 -13.75 -15.33 14.01
C GLU A 208 -15.23 -14.98 14.18
N ASN A 209 -15.81 -14.26 13.22
CA ASN A 209 -17.21 -13.84 13.25
C ASN A 209 -17.92 -14.21 11.95
N PRO A 210 -18.31 -15.49 11.75
CA PRO A 210 -19.10 -15.92 10.60
C PRO A 210 -20.49 -15.27 10.65
N ARG A 211 -20.60 -14.03 10.15
CA ARG A 211 -21.82 -13.25 9.93
C ARG A 211 -22.83 -13.27 11.08
N ASP A 212 -22.63 -12.38 12.04
CA ASP A 212 -23.70 -11.84 12.88
C ASP A 212 -24.52 -10.73 12.16
N ASP A 213 -24.71 -10.85 10.84
CA ASP A 213 -25.56 -9.92 10.08
C ASP A 213 -27.06 -10.14 10.40
N GLY A 214 -27.42 -11.33 10.90
CA GLY A 214 -28.79 -11.67 11.27
C GLY A 214 -29.31 -10.86 12.46
N HIS A 215 -28.49 -10.67 13.49
CA HIS A 215 -28.95 -10.07 14.75
C HIS A 215 -29.17 -8.55 14.66
N LEU A 216 -28.41 -7.85 13.83
CA LEU A 216 -28.58 -6.42 13.57
C LEU A 216 -29.83 -6.14 12.71
N VAL A 217 -30.09 -6.96 11.69
CA VAL A 217 -31.31 -6.86 10.88
C VAL A 217 -32.54 -7.19 11.73
N GLU A 218 -32.47 -8.25 12.54
CA GLU A 218 -33.57 -8.63 13.43
C GLU A 218 -33.85 -7.56 14.50
N SER A 219 -32.80 -6.94 15.06
CA SER A 219 -32.94 -5.82 15.99
C SER A 219 -33.52 -4.58 15.32
N GLN A 220 -33.13 -4.27 14.07
CA GLN A 220 -33.69 -3.16 13.31
C GLN A 220 -35.15 -3.41 12.91
N GLU A 221 -35.53 -4.63 12.53
CA GLU A 221 -36.92 -4.99 12.24
C GLU A 221 -37.81 -4.91 13.49
N ARG A 222 -37.30 -5.36 14.64
CA ARG A 222 -37.99 -5.21 15.93
C ARG A 222 -38.19 -3.74 16.29
N LEU A 223 -37.16 -2.90 16.15
CA LEU A 223 -37.25 -1.46 16.38
C LEU A 223 -38.21 -0.78 15.39
N TRP A 224 -38.18 -1.15 14.11
CA TRP A 224 -39.11 -0.66 13.09
C TRP A 224 -40.57 -1.05 13.39
N GLY A 225 -40.79 -2.26 13.91
CA GLY A 225 -42.10 -2.71 14.38
C GLY A 225 -42.63 -1.87 15.56
N VAL A 226 -41.76 -1.49 16.50
CA VAL A 226 -42.10 -0.61 17.63
C VAL A 226 -42.39 0.81 17.16
N PHE A 227 -41.62 1.35 16.20
CA PHE A 227 -41.88 2.66 15.60
C PHE A 227 -43.22 2.69 14.84
N LYS A 228 -43.54 1.64 14.06
CA LYS A 228 -44.84 1.52 13.38
C LYS A 228 -46.01 1.43 14.36
N LYS A 229 -45.88 0.65 15.45
CA LYS A 229 -46.92 0.57 16.49
C LYS A 229 -47.13 1.91 17.18
N SER A 230 -46.06 2.64 17.46
CA SER A 230 -46.12 3.99 18.05
C SER A 230 -46.75 5.02 17.11
N ALA A 231 -46.47 4.93 15.81
CA ALA A 231 -47.08 5.78 14.79
C ALA A 231 -48.58 5.48 14.60
N LEU A 232 -48.95 4.20 14.55
CA LEU A 232 -50.36 3.77 14.48
C LEU A 232 -51.15 4.14 15.73
N TRP A 233 -50.55 4.09 16.92
CA TRP A 233 -51.21 4.52 18.15
C TRP A 233 -51.50 6.03 18.17
N LYS A 234 -50.58 6.87 17.67
CA LYS A 234 -50.84 8.31 17.49
C LYS A 234 -51.93 8.60 16.46
N VAL A 235 -52.02 7.81 15.39
CA VAL A 235 -53.08 7.95 14.37
C VAL A 235 -54.44 7.49 14.90
N ALA A 236 -54.48 6.41 15.70
CA ALA A 236 -55.72 5.90 16.31
C ALA A 236 -56.22 6.74 17.50
N SER A 237 -55.33 7.49 18.15
CA SER A 237 -55.65 8.37 19.29
C SER A 237 -56.14 9.77 18.88
N SER A 238 -56.33 10.05 17.57
CA SER A 238 -56.89 11.31 17.10
C SER A 238 -58.39 11.12 16.79
N PRO A 239 -59.32 11.43 17.72
CA PRO A 239 -60.73 11.48 17.39
C PRO A 239 -60.97 12.68 16.47
N GLY A 240 -61.89 12.52 15.52
CA GLY A 240 -62.07 13.42 14.40
C GLY A 240 -62.25 14.90 14.76
N ILE A 241 -61.72 15.74 13.89
CA ILE A 241 -62.25 17.08 13.64
C ILE A 241 -62.88 16.98 12.25
N GLY A 242 -64.20 17.19 12.25
CA GLY A 242 -65.09 17.00 11.12
C GLY A 242 -64.93 18.06 10.04
N LEU A 243 -65.44 17.66 8.87
CA LEU A 243 -65.86 18.47 7.73
C LEU A 243 -66.11 19.96 8.05
N PHE A 244 -65.40 20.84 7.34
CA PHE A 244 -65.97 21.78 6.36
C PHE A 244 -64.90 22.11 5.30
#